data_AF-A0A2E0J3X3-F1
#
_entry.id   AF-A0A2E0J3X3-F1
#
_cell.length_a   1.000
_cell.length_b   1.000
_cell.length_c   1.000
_cell.angle_alpha   90.00
_cell.angle_beta   90.00
_cell.angle_gamma   90.00
#
_symmetry.space_group_name_H-M   'P 1'
#
loop_
_entity.id
_entity.type
_entity.pdbx_description
1 polymer ?
#
loop_
_entity_poly.entity_id
_entity_poly.type
_entity_poly.pdbx_seq_one_letter_code
_entity_poly.pdbx_strand_id
1 'polypeptide(L)'
;MLDQTLYDPAGSPLTVAAFAQYGRADEATNEIKTHASTGLQMNGLMADRPEDMTGLMASYVGFSDRPAAGFRDDYELAIEAFHAIQATHWLTLKPDFQYIVNPGGMGLNDATVVTLRAEITL
;
A
#
# COMPACT_ATOMS: atom_id res chain seq x y z
N MET A 1 3.09 10.27 -10.43
CA MET A 1 2.02 9.89 -9.50
C MET A 1 0.72 10.46 -10.01
N LEU A 2 -0.35 9.67 -9.95
CA LEU A 2 -1.73 10.06 -10.21
C LEU A 2 -2.52 9.88 -8.91
N ASP A 3 -3.39 10.83 -8.62
CA ASP A 3 -4.35 10.79 -7.53
C ASP A 3 -5.68 11.34 -8.05
N GLN A 4 -6.79 10.67 -7.75
CA GLN A 4 -8.11 11.04 -8.24
C GLN A 4 -9.21 10.63 -7.26
N THR A 5 -10.02 11.59 -6.81
CA THR A 5 -11.31 11.30 -6.17
C THR A 5 -12.25 10.67 -7.20
N LEU A 6 -12.73 9.47 -6.90
CA LEU A 6 -13.67 8.72 -7.74
C LEU A 6 -15.13 8.90 -7.30
N TYR A 7 -15.35 9.15 -6.01
CA TYR A 7 -16.68 9.26 -5.41
C TYR A 7 -16.67 10.22 -4.23
N ASP A 8 -17.51 11.26 -4.30
CA ASP A 8 -17.71 12.27 -3.25
C ASP A 8 -19.09 12.94 -3.42
N PRO A 9 -20.20 12.24 -3.11
CA PRO A 9 -21.53 12.84 -3.22
C PRO A 9 -21.87 13.66 -1.97
N ALA A 10 -22.60 14.74 -2.20
CA ALA A 10 -23.10 15.60 -1.12
C ALA A 10 -23.93 14.81 -0.11
N GLY A 11 -23.61 14.98 1.19
CA GLY A 11 -24.38 14.40 2.30
C GLY A 11 -24.02 12.95 2.66
N SER A 12 -23.05 12.34 1.98
CA SER A 12 -22.48 11.04 2.35
C SER A 12 -21.18 11.22 3.13
N PRO A 13 -20.93 10.44 4.20
CA PRO A 13 -19.60 10.38 4.80
C PRO A 13 -18.60 9.60 3.94
N LEU A 14 -19.09 8.72 3.04
CA LEU A 14 -18.24 7.91 2.18
C LEU A 14 -17.62 8.75 1.06
N THR A 15 -16.29 8.83 1.07
CA THR A 15 -15.47 9.32 -0.05
C THR A 15 -14.54 8.20 -0.53
N VAL A 16 -14.31 8.11 -1.84
CA VAL A 16 -13.39 7.15 -2.43
C VAL A 16 -12.40 7.86 -3.33
N ALA A 17 -11.11 7.66 -3.08
CA ALA A 17 -10.03 8.11 -3.93
C ALA A 17 -9.21 6.92 -4.44
N ALA A 18 -8.64 7.06 -5.62
CA ALA A 18 -7.70 6.12 -6.19
C ALA A 18 -6.37 6.81 -6.47
N PHE A 19 -5.29 6.05 -6.33
CA PHE A 19 -3.96 6.51 -6.69
C PHE A 19 -3.26 5.50 -7.58
N ALA A 20 -2.29 5.99 -8.36
CA ALA A 20 -1.35 5.15 -9.08
C ALA A 20 0.04 5.79 -9.12
N GLN A 21 1.07 4.96 -8.97
CA GLN A 21 2.46 5.36 -9.09
C GLN A 21 3.19 4.41 -10.02
N TYR A 22 4.10 4.94 -10.82
CA TYR A 22 4.97 4.16 -11.70
C TYR A 22 6.33 4.85 -11.75
N GLY A 23 7.38 4.05 -11.64
CA GLY A 23 8.77 4.46 -11.73
C GLY A 23 9.58 3.40 -12.46
N ARG A 24 10.56 3.84 -13.24
CA ARG A 24 11.50 2.96 -13.94
C ARG A 24 12.89 3.54 -13.83
N ALA A 25 13.87 2.67 -13.63
CA ALA A 25 15.28 3.03 -13.57
C ALA A 25 16.07 2.25 -14.61
N ASP A 26 17.29 2.73 -14.90
CA ASP A 26 18.24 1.99 -15.72
C ASP A 26 18.73 0.76 -14.93
N GLU A 27 18.40 -0.41 -15.46
CA GLU A 27 18.75 -1.69 -14.84
C GLU A 27 20.26 -1.90 -14.80
N ALA A 28 21.07 -1.23 -15.63
CA ALA A 28 22.52 -1.35 -15.65
C ALA A 28 23.19 -0.82 -14.36
N THR A 29 22.52 0.11 -13.67
CA THR A 29 23.05 0.79 -12.48
C THR A 29 22.19 0.60 -11.23
N ASN A 30 20.92 0.18 -11.38
CA ASN A 30 19.99 0.03 -10.26
C ASN A 30 19.60 -1.44 -10.05
N GLU A 31 19.34 -1.81 -8.80
CA GLU A 31 18.84 -3.11 -8.38
C GLU A 31 17.35 -3.26 -8.66
N ILE A 32 16.59 -2.17 -8.52
CA ILE A 32 15.17 -2.10 -8.87
C ILE A 32 15.04 -1.50 -10.26
N LYS A 33 14.45 -2.27 -11.18
CA LYS A 33 14.20 -1.85 -12.57
C LYS A 33 12.90 -1.09 -12.68
N THR A 34 11.86 -1.52 -11.98
CA THR A 34 10.52 -0.95 -12.11
C THR A 34 9.82 -0.98 -10.76
N HIS A 35 9.11 0.08 -10.44
CA HIS A 35 8.15 0.11 -9.35
C HIS A 35 6.80 0.55 -9.91
N ALA A 36 5.75 -0.15 -9.51
CA ALA A 36 4.39 0.28 -9.80
C ALA A 36 3.53 0.06 -8.56
N SER A 37 2.65 0.99 -8.24
CA SER A 37 1.68 0.79 -7.16
C SER A 37 0.35 1.42 -7.51
N THR A 38 -0.72 0.87 -6.96
CA THR A 38 -2.07 1.38 -7.14
C THR A 38 -2.92 0.99 -5.93
N GLY A 39 -3.97 1.75 -5.67
CA GLY A 39 -4.87 1.43 -4.57
C GLY A 39 -6.08 2.34 -4.50
N LEU A 40 -6.94 1.98 -3.55
CA LEU A 40 -8.12 2.73 -3.17
C LEU A 40 -8.00 3.14 -1.71
N GLN A 41 -8.43 4.36 -1.43
CA GLN A 41 -8.64 4.89 -0.09
C GLN A 41 -10.12 5.26 0.05
N MET A 42 -10.72 4.83 1.16
CA MET A 42 -12.13 5.05 1.47
C MET A 42 -12.23 5.67 2.86
N ASN A 43 -12.70 6.91 2.97
CA ASN A 43 -13.03 7.50 4.27
C ASN A 43 -14.51 7.28 4.56
N GLY A 44 -14.87 7.06 5.82
CA GLY A 44 -16.26 6.89 6.23
C GLY A 44 -16.96 5.66 5.65
N LEU A 45 -16.22 4.57 5.41
CA LEU A 45 -16.76 3.29 4.92
C LEU A 45 -17.87 2.74 5.84
N MET A 46 -17.75 2.99 7.14
CA MET A 46 -18.78 2.72 8.14
C MET A 46 -19.47 4.05 8.48
N ALA A 47 -20.78 4.15 8.29
CA ALA A 47 -21.52 5.42 8.42
C ALA A 47 -21.49 6.00 9.84
N ASP A 48 -21.40 5.14 10.85
CA ASP A 48 -21.23 5.45 12.26
C ASP A 48 -19.78 5.79 12.64
N ARG A 49 -18.83 5.65 11.71
CA ARG A 49 -17.41 6.02 11.87
C ARG A 49 -16.90 6.84 10.67
N PRO A 50 -17.45 8.06 10.46
CA PRO A 50 -17.11 8.89 9.30
C PRO A 50 -15.64 9.36 9.26
N GLU A 51 -14.96 9.34 10.41
CA GLU A 51 -13.55 9.74 10.55
C GLU A 51 -12.57 8.59 10.27
N ASP A 52 -13.06 7.35 10.17
CA ASP A 52 -12.21 6.18 9.91
C ASP A 52 -11.84 6.10 8.42
N MET A 53 -10.67 5.53 8.14
CA MET A 53 -10.12 5.41 6.80
C MET A 53 -9.74 3.96 6.50
N THR A 54 -10.22 3.41 5.39
CA THR A 54 -9.89 2.06 4.91
C THR A 54 -9.08 2.16 3.63
N GLY A 55 -8.02 1.36 3.52
CA GLY A 55 -7.20 1.29 2.31
C GLY A 55 -7.06 -0.14 1.79
N LEU A 56 -6.95 -0.27 0.47
CA LEU A 56 -6.53 -1.48 -0.21
C LEU A 56 -5.55 -1.08 -1.32
N MET A 57 -4.36 -1.66 -1.34
CA MET A 57 -3.35 -1.34 -2.33
C MET A 57 -2.55 -2.56 -2.77
N ALA A 58 -1.93 -2.43 -3.95
CA ALA A 58 -0.92 -3.33 -4.45
C ALA A 58 0.35 -2.54 -4.82
N SER A 59 1.51 -3.09 -4.50
CA SER A 59 2.83 -2.57 -4.85
C SER A 59 3.64 -3.67 -5.51
N TYR A 60 4.10 -3.42 -6.73
CA TYR A 60 4.95 -4.30 -7.53
C TYR A 60 6.35 -3.69 -7.64
N VAL A 61 7.36 -4.49 -7.34
CA VAL A 61 8.76 -4.16 -7.54
C VAL A 61 9.34 -5.18 -8.52
N GLY A 62 9.74 -4.73 -9.71
CA GLY A 62 10.47 -5.53 -10.68
C GLY A 62 11.97 -5.37 -10.48
N PHE A 63 12.66 -6.49 -10.29
CA PHE A 63 14.10 -6.51 -10.03
C PHE A 63 14.92 -6.44 -11.33
N SER A 64 16.17 -6.05 -11.18
CA SER A 64 17.16 -6.04 -12.27
C SER A 64 17.66 -7.45 -12.54
N ASP A 65 17.77 -7.79 -13.82
CA ASP A 65 18.29 -9.09 -14.28
C ASP A 65 19.82 -9.15 -14.22
N ARG A 66 20.48 -8.07 -13.78
CA ARG A 66 21.94 -8.05 -13.61
C ARG A 66 22.36 -9.06 -12.55
N PRO A 67 23.39 -9.90 -12.82
CA PRO A 67 23.90 -10.84 -11.82
C PRO A 67 24.33 -10.18 -10.50
N ALA A 68 24.85 -8.95 -10.55
CA ALA A 68 25.27 -8.20 -9.37
C ALA A 68 24.10 -7.69 -8.51
N ALA A 69 22.87 -7.69 -9.01
CA ALA A 69 21.68 -7.33 -8.23
C ALA A 69 21.29 -8.43 -7.23
N GLY A 70 21.70 -9.68 -7.46
CA GLY A 70 21.63 -10.75 -6.46
C GLY A 70 20.25 -11.34 -6.18
N PHE A 71 19.22 -10.99 -6.97
CA PHE A 71 17.87 -11.54 -6.84
C PHE A 71 17.77 -12.92 -7.48
N ARG A 72 16.92 -13.77 -6.89
CA ARG A 72 16.55 -15.10 -7.40
C ARG A 72 15.21 -15.10 -8.13
N ASP A 73 14.33 -14.16 -7.77
CA ASP A 73 13.02 -13.97 -8.40
C ASP A 73 13.02 -12.65 -9.18
N ASP A 74 12.15 -12.54 -10.19
CA ASP A 74 12.10 -11.37 -11.08
C ASP A 74 11.37 -10.16 -10.44
N TYR A 75 10.59 -10.40 -9.39
CA TYR A 75 9.76 -9.37 -8.77
C TYR A 75 9.34 -9.71 -7.34
N GLU A 76 8.90 -8.68 -6.62
CA GLU A 76 8.10 -8.76 -5.39
C GLU A 76 6.73 -8.10 -5.63
N LEU A 77 5.66 -8.71 -5.11
CA LEU A 77 4.32 -8.12 -5.10
C LEU A 77 3.79 -8.11 -3.67
N ALA A 78 3.50 -6.91 -3.15
CA ALA A 78 2.83 -6.72 -1.87
C ALA A 78 1.39 -6.25 -2.08
N ILE A 79 0.44 -6.92 -1.44
CA ILE A 79 -0.97 -6.50 -1.35
C ILE A 79 -1.23 -6.13 0.11
N GLU A 80 -1.67 -4.90 0.36
CA GLU A 80 -1.95 -4.39 1.70
C GLU A 80 -3.42 -3.99 1.82
N ALA A 81 -4.04 -4.35 2.94
CA ALA A 81 -5.29 -3.78 3.39
C ALA A 81 -5.13 -3.22 4.81
N PHE A 82 -5.72 -2.07 5.08
CA PHE A 82 -5.69 -1.48 6.42
C PHE A 82 -7.01 -0.80 6.76
N HIS A 83 -7.24 -0.60 8.06
CA HIS A 83 -8.35 0.22 8.57
C HIS A 83 -7.85 1.09 9.71
N ALA A 84 -7.74 2.40 9.48
CA ALA A 84 -7.36 3.39 10.48
C ALA A 84 -8.60 3.85 11.25
N ILE A 85 -8.60 3.57 12.55
CA ILE A 85 -9.67 3.87 13.49
C ILE A 85 -9.30 5.14 14.25
N GLN A 86 -10.07 6.21 14.08
CA GLN A 86 -9.94 7.42 14.89
C GLN A 86 -10.53 7.12 16.28
N ALA A 87 -9.68 6.68 17.21
CA ALA A 87 -10.10 6.21 18.52
C ALA A 87 -10.46 7.38 19.46
N THR A 88 -9.69 8.46 19.38
CA THR A 88 -9.93 9.74 20.07
C THR A 88 -9.38 10.88 19.20
N HIS A 89 -9.58 12.14 19.56
CA HIS A 89 -9.01 13.27 18.79
C HIS A 89 -7.48 13.31 18.69
N TRP A 90 -6.77 12.57 19.56
CA TRP A 90 -5.30 12.53 19.60
C TRP A 90 -4.72 11.16 19.29
N LEU A 91 -5.55 10.12 19.08
CA LEU A 91 -5.10 8.73 18.86
C LEU A 91 -5.80 8.10 17.67
N THR A 92 -4.99 7.58 16.75
CA THR A 92 -5.44 6.72 15.65
C THR A 92 -4.77 5.36 15.76
N LEU A 93 -5.56 4.29 15.64
CA LEU A 93 -5.07 2.91 15.60
C LEU A 93 -5.32 2.33 14.21
N LYS A 94 -4.27 1.84 13.56
CA LYS A 94 -4.32 1.33 12.19
C LYS A 94 -3.78 -0.11 12.16
N PRO A 95 -4.64 -1.13 12.37
CA PRO A 95 -4.33 -2.49 11.95
C PRO A 95 -4.13 -2.56 10.43
N ASP A 96 -3.13 -3.33 10.02
CA ASP A 96 -2.85 -3.64 8.62
C ASP A 96 -2.56 -5.13 8.43
N PHE A 97 -2.91 -5.61 7.25
CA PHE A 97 -2.64 -6.95 6.77
C PHE A 97 -1.92 -6.84 5.43
N GLN A 98 -0.83 -7.58 5.28
CA GLN A 98 -0.05 -7.62 4.05
C GLN A 98 0.18 -9.07 3.61
N TYR A 99 -0.02 -9.33 2.32
CA TYR A 99 0.42 -10.55 1.66
C TYR A 99 1.50 -10.20 0.64
N ILE A 100 2.67 -10.82 0.78
CA ILE A 100 3.88 -10.50 0.01
C ILE A 100 4.32 -11.75 -0.75
N VAL A 101 4.29 -11.68 -2.07
CA VAL A 101 4.81 -12.70 -2.98
C VAL A 101 6.27 -12.41 -3.27
N ASN A 102 7.12 -13.44 -3.18
CA ASN A 102 8.57 -13.36 -3.37
C ASN A 102 9.24 -12.26 -2.50
N PRO A 103 9.12 -12.32 -1.16
CA PRO A 103 9.66 -11.28 -0.30
C PRO A 103 11.17 -11.13 -0.47
N GLY A 104 11.60 -9.92 -0.80
CA GLY A 104 12.97 -9.50 -1.11
C GLY A 104 13.53 -10.07 -2.41
N GLY A 105 12.76 -10.81 -3.21
CA GLY A 105 13.25 -11.50 -4.41
C GLY A 105 14.31 -12.57 -4.15
N MET A 106 14.32 -13.17 -2.95
CA MET A 106 15.40 -14.05 -2.49
C MET A 106 15.13 -15.56 -2.66
N GLY A 107 14.08 -15.95 -3.39
CA GLY A 107 13.63 -17.33 -3.51
C GLY A 107 12.99 -17.87 -2.23
N LEU A 108 12.35 -16.99 -1.47
CA LEU A 108 11.65 -17.31 -0.24
C LEU A 108 10.18 -17.63 -0.53
N ASN A 109 9.53 -18.36 0.37
CA ASN A 109 8.08 -18.53 0.32
C ASN A 109 7.37 -17.19 0.56
N ASP A 110 6.16 -17.07 0.02
CA ASP A 110 5.26 -15.96 0.28
C ASP A 110 5.06 -15.72 1.78
N ALA A 111 4.88 -14.45 2.15
CA ALA A 111 4.74 -14.01 3.53
C ALA A 111 3.38 -13.35 3.78
N THR A 112 2.81 -13.68 4.94
CA THR A 112 1.65 -12.98 5.49
C THR A 112 2.08 -12.20 6.73
N VAL A 113 1.82 -10.90 6.74
CA VAL A 113 2.22 -9.99 7.82
C VAL A 113 0.97 -9.28 8.36
N VAL A 114 0.91 -9.16 9.69
CA VAL A 114 -0.11 -8.38 10.38
C VAL A 114 0.60 -7.42 11.31
N THR A 115 0.27 -6.13 11.22
CA THR A 115 0.82 -5.13 12.15
C THR A 115 -0.27 -4.22 12.71
N LEU A 116 0.12 -3.44 13.71
CA LEU A 116 -0.71 -2.41 14.31
C LEU A 116 0.14 -1.16 14.46
N ARG A 117 -0.26 -0.09 13.77
CA ARG A 117 0.33 1.24 13.94
C ARG A 117 -0.53 2.09 14.87
N ALA A 118 0.11 2.81 15.78
CA ALA A 118 -0.52 3.85 16.57
C ALA A 118 0.06 5.21 16.16
N GLU A 119 -0.82 6.18 15.87
CA GLU A 119 -0.44 7.55 15.56
C GLU A 119 -1.00 8.47 16.64
N ILE A 120 -0.14 9.35 17.18
CA ILE A 120 -0.45 10.24 18.30
C ILE A 120 -0.18 11.69 17.87
N THR A 121 -1.18 12.55 18.01
CA THR A 121 -1.07 13.99 17.70
C THR A 121 -1.24 14.79 18.99
N LEU A 122 -0.24 15.63 19.32
CA LEU A 122 -0.17 16.46 20.53
C LEU A 122 -0.51 17.93 20.27
#